data_AF-A0A7G8BPR4-F1
#
_entry.id   AF-A0A7G8BPR4-F1
#
_cell.length_a   1.000
_cell.length_b   1.000
_cell.length_c   1.000
_cell.angle_alpha   90.00
_cell.angle_beta   90.00
_cell.angle_gamma   90.00
#
_symmetry.space_group_name_H-M   'P 1'
#
loop_
_entity.id
_entity.type
_entity.pdbx_description
1 polymer ?
#
loop_
_entity_poly.entity_id
_entity_poly.type
_entity_poly.pdbx_seq_one_letter_code
_entity_poly.pdbx_strand_id
1 'polypeptide(L)'
;MSTTQKSDFVDIELTPAAAELKQVRVANGHLNYVFTPGKPVRVLTSEWSRVLSKEQHQGQAIFQVSTGTTSATSAADQIKTLQAEEAVLEQEIAQEGSN
;
A
#
# COMPACT_ATOMS: atom_id res chain seq x y z
N MET A 1 -32.62 9.78 2.86
CA MET A 1 -31.91 9.36 1.64
C MET A 1 -30.44 9.34 1.97
N SER A 2 -29.86 8.16 2.22
CA SER A 2 -28.43 8.04 2.50
C SER A 2 -27.67 8.37 1.22
N THR A 3 -27.08 9.55 1.15
CA THR A 3 -26.13 9.88 0.09
C THR A 3 -24.87 9.06 0.37
N THR A 4 -24.83 7.84 -0.13
CA THR A 4 -23.59 7.09 -0.25
C THR A 4 -22.68 7.95 -1.13
N GLN A 5 -21.78 8.69 -0.49
CA GLN A 5 -20.75 9.47 -1.16
C GLN A 5 -19.97 8.46 -2.01
N LYS A 6 -20.23 8.43 -3.31
CA LYS A 6 -19.41 7.68 -4.27
C LYS A 6 -18.03 8.29 -4.14
N SER A 7 -17.12 7.59 -3.48
CA SER A 7 -15.73 8.01 -3.44
C SER A 7 -15.25 8.11 -4.88
N ASP A 8 -14.74 9.27 -5.29
CA ASP A 8 -14.23 9.51 -6.65
C ASP A 8 -12.96 8.70 -6.95
N PHE A 9 -12.47 7.95 -5.97
CA PHE A 9 -11.23 7.20 -6.00
C PHE A 9 -11.42 5.74 -5.65
N VAL A 10 -10.53 4.91 -6.18
CA VAL A 10 -10.37 3.49 -5.87
C VAL A 10 -8.89 3.19 -5.66
N ASP A 11 -8.59 2.36 -4.66
CA ASP A 11 -7.25 1.87 -4.43
C ASP A 11 -7.05 0.60 -5.27
N ILE A 12 -6.05 0.60 -6.15
CA ILE A 12 -5.74 -0.54 -7.04
C ILE A 12 -4.30 -0.99 -6.87
N GLU A 13 -4.03 -2.25 -7.14
CA GLU A 13 -2.70 -2.86 -7.00
C GLU A 13 -2.39 -3.77 -8.20
N LEU A 14 -1.12 -4.15 -8.33
CA LEU A 14 -0.74 -5.18 -9.31
C LEU A 14 -1.35 -6.52 -8.92
N THR A 15 -1.86 -7.25 -9.92
CA THR A 15 -2.27 -8.63 -9.74
C THR A 15 -1.05 -9.51 -9.41
N PRO A 16 -1.25 -10.67 -8.76
CA PRO A 16 -0.17 -11.64 -8.53
C PRO A 16 0.52 -12.08 -9.82
N ALA A 17 -0.23 -12.16 -10.92
CA ALA A 17 0.27 -12.42 -12.25
C ALA A 17 1.25 -11.35 -12.75
N ALA A 18 0.98 -10.07 -12.45
CA ALA A 18 1.82 -8.96 -12.84
C ALA A 18 2.94 -8.65 -11.83
N ALA A 19 3.06 -9.42 -10.74
CA ALA A 19 4.09 -9.19 -9.71
C ALA A 19 5.52 -9.36 -10.25
N GLU A 20 5.70 -10.15 -11.31
CA GLU A 20 7.00 -10.35 -11.97
C GLU A 20 7.55 -9.08 -12.66
N LEU A 21 6.68 -8.11 -12.97
CA LEU A 21 7.05 -6.93 -13.73
C LEU A 21 7.91 -5.93 -12.94
N LYS A 22 8.10 -6.13 -11.63
CA LYS A 22 8.84 -5.29 -10.66
C LYS A 22 8.30 -3.86 -10.49
N GLN A 23 7.93 -3.20 -11.57
CA GLN A 23 7.33 -1.87 -11.61
C GLN A 23 6.55 -1.69 -12.91
N VAL A 24 5.32 -1.18 -12.83
CA VAL A 24 4.53 -0.80 -14.00
C VAL A 24 4.27 0.70 -13.96
N ARG A 25 4.58 1.40 -15.06
CA ARG A 25 4.30 2.83 -15.22
C ARG A 25 3.20 3.01 -16.26
N VAL A 26 2.18 3.76 -15.91
CA VAL A 26 1.08 4.10 -16.80
C VAL A 26 0.99 5.61 -16.93
N ALA A 27 1.17 6.11 -18.15
CA ALA A 27 0.98 7.52 -18.47
C ALA A 27 -0.28 7.67 -19.32
N ASN A 28 -1.26 8.43 -18.84
CA ASN A 28 -2.50 8.73 -19.55
C ASN A 28 -2.75 10.24 -19.58
N GLY A 29 -2.31 10.88 -20.67
CA GLY A 29 -2.42 12.33 -20.84
C GLY A 29 -1.69 13.08 -19.71
N HIS A 30 -2.44 13.73 -18.84
CA HIS A 30 -1.92 14.51 -17.71
C HIS A 30 -1.64 13.67 -16.46
N LEU A 31 -2.04 12.40 -16.43
CA LEU A 31 -1.93 11.53 -15.26
C LEU A 31 -0.79 10.53 -15.44
N ASN A 32 0.01 10.35 -14.40
CA ASN A 32 1.13 9.42 -14.37
C ASN A 32 1.04 8.58 -13.09
N TYR A 33 0.93 7.27 -13.26
CA TYR A 33 0.85 6.30 -12.17
C TYR A 33 2.05 5.36 -12.18
N VAL A 34 2.55 5.03 -10.99
CA VAL A 34 3.63 4.07 -10.80
C VAL A 34 3.17 3.01 -9.81
N PHE A 35 3.08 1.77 -10.27
CA PHE A 35 2.66 0.63 -9.47
C PHE A 35 3.86 -0.25 -9.16
N THR A 36 3.98 -0.65 -7.90
CA THR A 36 4.97 -1.63 -7.44
C THR A 36 4.26 -2.78 -6.73
N PRO A 37 4.74 -4.02 -6.85
CA PRO A 37 4.10 -5.18 -6.23
C PRO A 37 3.85 -4.97 -4.73
N GLY A 38 2.65 -5.33 -4.26
CA GLY A 38 2.26 -5.21 -2.85
C GLY A 38 1.99 -3.78 -2.35
N LYS A 39 2.04 -2.76 -3.22
CA LYS A 39 1.69 -1.38 -2.86
C LYS A 39 0.47 -0.90 -3.65
N PRO A 40 -0.69 -0.74 -2.99
CA PRO A 40 -1.86 -0.16 -3.65
C PRO A 40 -1.63 1.33 -3.94
N VAL A 41 -2.19 1.79 -5.05
CA VAL A 41 -2.14 3.18 -5.51
C VAL A 41 -3.56 3.67 -5.67
N ARG A 42 -3.83 4.85 -5.11
CA ARG A 42 -5.12 5.52 -5.23
C ARG A 42 -5.25 6.18 -6.60
N VAL A 43 -6.28 5.80 -7.35
CA VAL A 43 -6.58 6.34 -8.68
C VAL A 43 -8.02 6.81 -8.76
N LEU A 44 -8.34 7.68 -9.72
CA LEU A 44 -9.72 8.08 -9.97
C LEU A 44 -10.54 6.86 -10.44
N THR A 45 -11.77 6.71 -9.97
CA THR A 45 -12.67 5.63 -10.41
C THR A 45 -12.94 5.72 -11.92
N SER A 46 -12.97 6.93 -12.48
CA SER A 46 -13.05 7.15 -13.93
C SER A 46 -11.84 6.60 -14.68
N GLU A 47 -10.63 6.81 -14.15
CA GLU A 47 -9.38 6.31 -14.76
C GLU A 47 -9.29 4.79 -14.67
N TRP A 48 -9.69 4.23 -13.53
CA TRP A 48 -9.84 2.79 -13.36
C TRP A 48 -10.75 2.17 -14.43
N SER A 49 -11.99 2.65 -14.52
CA SER A 49 -12.99 2.09 -15.44
C SER A 49 -12.65 2.29 -16.93
N ARG A 50 -11.94 3.37 -17.28
CA ARG A 50 -11.65 3.71 -18.68
C ARG A 50 -10.39 3.05 -19.22
N VAL A 51 -9.33 3.02 -18.42
CA VAL A 51 -7.98 2.64 -18.85
C VAL A 51 -7.46 1.46 -18.05
N LEU A 52 -7.24 1.64 -16.74
CA LEU A 52 -6.45 0.69 -15.95
C LEU A 52 -7.13 -0.69 -15.82
N SER A 53 -8.47 -0.77 -15.79
CA SER A 53 -9.20 -2.05 -15.74
C SER A 53 -9.09 -2.89 -17.01
N LYS A 54 -8.58 -2.32 -18.10
CA LYS A 54 -8.44 -2.98 -19.41
C LYS A 54 -7.01 -3.39 -19.71
N GLU A 55 -6.05 -2.94 -18.90
CA GLU A 55 -4.64 -3.25 -19.08
C GLU A 55 -4.37 -4.72 -18.81
N GLN A 56 -3.78 -5.38 -19.81
CA GLN A 56 -3.46 -6.80 -19.76
C GLN A 56 -2.01 -7.05 -20.15
N HIS A 57 -1.39 -8.02 -19.48
CA HIS A 57 -0.08 -8.55 -19.83
C HIS A 57 -0.21 -10.06 -20.04
N GLN A 58 0.22 -10.56 -21.20
CA GLN A 58 0.10 -11.98 -21.56
C GLN A 58 -1.34 -12.55 -21.43
N GLY A 59 -2.35 -11.72 -21.71
CA GLY A 59 -3.76 -12.09 -21.61
C GLY A 59 -4.33 -12.11 -20.18
N GLN A 60 -3.55 -11.68 -19.18
CA GLN A 60 -3.98 -11.57 -17.78
C GLN A 60 -4.08 -10.10 -17.37
N ALA A 61 -5.06 -9.77 -16.52
CA ALA A 61 -5.22 -8.41 -16.01
C ALA A 61 -3.98 -7.99 -15.20
N ILE A 62 -3.47 -6.78 -15.44
CA ILE A 62 -2.29 -6.25 -14.72
C ILE A 62 -2.70 -5.70 -13.35
N PHE A 63 -3.90 -5.14 -13.26
CA PHE A 63 -4.38 -4.42 -12.09
C PHE A 63 -5.66 -5.03 -11.52
N GLN A 64 -5.81 -4.92 -10.21
CA GLN A 64 -7.03 -5.31 -9.49
C GLN A 64 -7.39 -4.25 -8.45
N VAL A 65 -8.67 -4.16 -8.10
CA VAL A 65 -9.10 -3.34 -6.95
C VAL A 65 -8.54 -3.98 -5.69
N SER A 66 -7.76 -3.21 -4.92
CA SER A 66 -7.22 -3.69 -3.66
C SER A 66 -8.36 -3.88 -2.68
N THR A 67 -8.53 -5.08 -2.13
CA THR A 67 -9.61 -5.41 -1.19
C THR A 67 -9.36 -4.88 0.22
N GLY A 68 -8.36 -4.01 0.40
CA GLY A 68 -8.04 -3.43 1.70
C GLY A 68 -7.49 -4.48 2.66
N THR A 69 -6.31 -5.00 2.37
CA THR A 69 -5.36 -5.13 3.47
C THR A 69 -4.55 -3.85 3.45
N THR A 70 -5.07 -2.84 4.12
CA THR A 70 -4.32 -1.67 4.54
C THR A 70 -2.94 -2.16 4.96
N SER A 71 -1.90 -1.89 4.16
CA SER A 71 -0.55 -1.78 4.71
C SER A 71 -0.54 -0.50 5.55
N ALA A 72 -1.29 -0.53 6.65
CA ALA A 72 -0.84 0.09 7.86
C ALA A 72 0.52 -0.57 8.09
N THR A 73 1.57 0.24 8.06
CA THR A 73 2.87 0.00 8.69
C THR A 73 2.84 -1.29 9.50
N SER A 74 3.46 -2.35 8.96
CA SER A 74 3.44 -3.69 9.53
C SER A 74 3.41 -3.61 11.04
N ALA A 75 2.41 -4.21 11.69
CA ALA A 75 2.41 -4.31 13.15
C ALA A 75 3.76 -4.86 13.68
N ALA A 76 4.50 -5.61 12.85
CA ALA A 76 5.87 -6.03 13.10
C ALA A 76 6.91 -4.88 13.23
N ASP A 77 6.80 -3.80 12.45
CA ASP A 77 7.67 -2.63 12.60
C ASP A 77 7.31 -1.79 13.84
N GLN A 78 6.01 -1.69 14.17
CA GLN A 78 5.56 -0.99 15.40
C GLN A 78 5.93 -1.76 16.68
N ILE A 79 5.86 -3.09 16.68
CA ILE A 79 6.29 -3.92 17.82
C ILE A 79 7.80 -3.79 18.06
N LYS A 80 8.60 -3.70 16.99
CA LYS A 80 10.06 -3.58 17.12
C LYS A 80 10.49 -2.23 17.72
N THR A 81 9.76 -1.15 17.46
CA THR A 81 10.03 0.16 18.07
C THR A 81 9.67 0.16 19.56
N LEU A 82 8.51 -0.38 19.95
CA LEU A 82 8.09 -0.41 21.35
C LEU A 82 8.97 -1.31 22.24
N GLN A 83 9.47 -2.42 21.70
CA GLN A 83 10.42 -3.30 22.43
C GLN A 83 11.82 -2.68 22.59
N ALA A 84 12.20 -1.74 21.74
CA ALA A 84 13.47 -1.04 21.85
C ALA A 84 13.45 0.06 22.93
N GLU A 85 12.28 0.63 23.24
CA GLU A 85 12.14 1.66 24.29
C GLU A 85 12.09 1.06 25.71
N GLU A 86 11.55 -0.14 25.90
CA GLU A 86 11.51 -0.80 27.22
C GLU A 86 12.90 -1.28 27.69
N ALA A 87 13.75 -1.74 26.78
CA ALA A 87 15.10 -2.21 27.08
C ALA A 87 16.08 -1.09 27.52
N VAL A 88 15.78 0.17 27.17
CA VAL A 88 16.60 1.32 27.58
C VAL A 88 16.28 1.73 29.02
N LEU A 89 15.02 1.58 29.45
CA LEU A 89 14.59 1.96 30.79
C LEU A 89 15.12 1.01 31.88
N GLU A 90 15.23 -0.29 31.59
CA GLU A 90 15.79 -1.27 32.56
C GLU A 90 17.30 -1.08 32.79
N GLN A 91 18.06 -0.58 31.81
CA GLN A 91 19.49 -0.36 31.97
C GLN A 91 19.81 0.87 32.83
N GLU A 92 18.96 1.90 32.83
CA GLU A 92 19.18 3.11 33.62
C GLU A 92 18.95 2.87 35.13
N ILE A 93 17.98 2.01 35.48
CA ILE A 93 17.68 1.65 36.87
C ILE A 93 18.80 0.79 37.50
N ALA A 94 19.52 0.00 36.69
CA ALA A 94 20.61 -0.84 37.17
C ALA A 94 21.91 -0.05 37.47
N GLN A 95 22.06 1.17 36.98
CA GLN A 95 23.23 2.01 37.22
C GLN A 95 23.09 2.98 38.39
N GLU A 96 21.88 3.43 38.76
CA GLU A 96 21.69 4.30 39.93
C GLU A 96 21.69 3.56 41.29
N GLY A 97 21.68 2.22 41.30
CA GLY A 97 21.75 1.42 42.53
C GLY A 97 23.16 1.14 43.06
N SER A 98 24.22 1.73 42.49
CA SER A 98 25.61 1.48 42.88
C SER A 98 26.43 2.74 43.20
N ASN A 99 25.79 3.79 43.73
CA ASN A 99 26.51 4.86 44.41
C ASN A 99 26.05 5.06 45.85
#